data_AF-A0A3S0AKS2-F1
#
_entry.id   AF-A0A3S0AKS2-F1
#
_cell.length_a   1.000
_cell.length_b   1.000
_cell.length_c   1.000
_cell.angle_alpha   90.00
_cell.angle_beta   90.00
_cell.angle_gamma   90.00
#
_symmetry.space_group_name_H-M   'P 1'
#
loop_
_entity.id
_entity.type
_entity.pdbx_description
1 polymer ?
#
loop_
_entity_poly.entity_id
_entity_poly.type
_entity_poly.pdbx_seq_one_letter_code
_entity_poly.pdbx_strand_id
1 'polypeptide(L)' 'MDDPLLKTSEVAKLTFSRNTIDSKLKKGLFPQPDYVDPESKYRYWRLSTINNFFSKKAS' A
#
# COMPACT_ATOMS: atom_id res chain seq x y z
N MET A 1 -10.12 -17.17 3.15
CA MET A 1 -10.56 -15.79 2.85
C MET A 1 -9.50 -15.17 1.98
N ASP A 2 -9.84 -14.83 0.74
CA ASP A 2 -8.91 -14.19 -0.18
C ASP A 2 -8.47 -12.82 0.35
N ASP A 3 -7.17 -12.56 0.30
CA ASP A 3 -6.56 -11.31 0.73
C ASP A 3 -6.53 -10.35 -0.47
N PRO A 4 -7.42 -9.35 -0.52
CA PRO A 4 -7.63 -8.58 -1.74
C PRO A 4 -6.43 -7.69 -2.07
N LEU A 5 -6.10 -7.65 -3.36
CA LEU A 5 -5.09 -6.75 -3.93
C LEU A 5 -5.71 -5.37 -4.21
N LEU A 6 -5.28 -4.39 -3.42
CA LEU A 6 -5.73 -3.01 -3.45
C LEU A 6 -4.80 -2.16 -4.31
N LYS A 7 -5.36 -1.43 -5.28
CA LYS A 7 -4.64 -0.39 -6.02
C LYS A 7 -4.25 0.76 -5.09
N THR A 8 -3.24 1.57 -5.45
CA THR A 8 -2.86 2.80 -4.72
C THR A 8 -4.06 3.67 -4.34
N SER A 9 -5.07 3.76 -5.20
CA SER A 9 -6.31 4.49 -4.98
C SER A 9 -7.13 3.99 -3.79
N GLU A 10 -7.23 2.68 -3.65
CA GLU A 10 -7.98 2.04 -2.56
C GLU A 10 -7.19 2.11 -1.26
N VAL A 11 -5.88 1.86 -1.31
CA VAL A 11 -4.98 2.06 -0.17
C VAL A 11 -5.04 3.51 0.33
N ALA A 12 -5.14 4.48 -0.58
CA ALA A 12 -5.25 5.89 -0.21
C ALA A 12 -6.54 6.24 0.54
N LYS A 13 -7.64 5.55 0.26
CA LYS A 13 -8.90 5.70 1.01
C LYS A 13 -8.80 5.17 2.43
N LEU A 14 -8.00 4.13 2.65
CA LEU A 14 -7.84 3.48 3.95
C LEU A 14 -6.79 4.16 4.84
N THR A 15 -5.89 4.96 4.24
CA THR A 15 -4.66 5.39 4.91
C THR A 15 -4.44 6.90 4.78
N PHE A 16 -3.62 7.32 3.82
CA PHE A 16 -3.26 8.69 3.51
C PHE A 16 -3.54 9.00 2.04
N SER A 17 -3.51 10.27 1.65
CA SER A 17 -3.56 10.66 0.23
C SER A 17 -2.48 9.95 -0.61
N ARG A 18 -2.76 9.68 -1.90
CA ARG A 18 -1.83 9.01 -2.82
C ARG A 18 -0.43 9.65 -2.85
N ASN A 19 -0.36 10.98 -2.78
CA ASN A 19 0.91 11.72 -2.77
C ASN A 19 1.76 11.41 -1.54
N THR A 20 1.11 11.26 -0.38
CA THR A 20 1.77 10.88 0.88
C THR A 20 2.28 9.45 0.81
N ILE A 21 1.52 8.53 0.21
CA ILE A 21 1.96 7.15 -0.02
C ILE A 21 3.22 7.14 -0.88
N ASP A 22 3.24 7.85 -2.02
CA ASP A 22 4.41 7.89 -2.90
C ASP A 22 5.64 8.50 -2.20
N SER A 23 5.46 9.61 -1.46
CA SER A 23 6.53 10.23 -0.68
C SER A 23 7.09 9.30 0.39
N LYS A 24 6.23 8.60 1.13
CA LYS A 24 6.67 7.64 2.16
C LYS A 24 7.32 6.40 1.54
N LEU A 25 6.84 5.94 0.39
CA LEU A 25 7.43 4.81 -0.33
C LEU A 25 8.88 5.11 -0.73
N LYS A 26 9.13 6.31 -1.30
CA LYS A 26 10.49 6.77 -1.65
C LYS A 26 11.42 6.86 -0.44
N LYS A 27 10.87 7.17 0.73
CA LYS A 27 11.60 7.25 2.00
C LYS A 27 11.74 5.90 2.72
N GLY A 28 11.18 4.81 2.17
CA GLY A 28 11.14 3.51 2.85
C GLY A 28 10.23 3.47 4.10
N LEU A 29 9.34 4.46 4.25
CA LEU A 29 8.43 4.62 5.39
C LEU A 29 7.03 4.05 5.11
N PHE A 30 6.86 3.33 4.01
CA PHE A 30 5.63 2.66 3.61
C PHE A 30 6.01 1.29 3.00
N PRO A 31 5.18 0.25 3.16
CA PRO A 31 5.47 -1.06 2.59
C PRO A 31 5.62 -0.98 1.07
N GLN A 32 6.55 -1.78 0.54
CA GLN A 32 6.65 -1.99 -0.91
C GLN A 32 5.35 -2.64 -1.43
N PRO A 33 4.94 -2.36 -2.67
CA PRO A 33 3.80 -3.03 -3.27
C PRO A 33 4.05 -4.52 -3.40
N ASP A 34 3.04 -5.32 -3.07
CA ASP A 34 3.05 -6.78 -3.24
C ASP A 34 3.05 -7.17 -4.72
N TYR A 35 2.49 -6.32 -5.58
CA TYR A 35 2.47 -6.52 -7.01
C TYR A 35 2.60 -5.18 -7.75
N VAL A 36 3.39 -5.16 -8.80
CA VAL A 36 3.49 -4.05 -9.73
C VAL A 36 3.15 -4.56 -11.12
N ASP A 37 2.10 -3.98 -11.70
CA ASP A 37 1.69 -4.32 -13.05
C ASP A 37 2.76 -3.86 -14.06
N PRO A 38 3.33 -4.77 -14.87
CA PRO A 38 4.46 -4.44 -15.73
C PRO A 38 4.08 -3.50 -16.88
N GLU A 39 2.82 -3.53 -17.34
CA GLU A 39 2.34 -2.71 -18.46
C GLU A 39 1.94 -1.30 -18.00
N SER A 40 1.06 -1.22 -17.00
CA SER A 40 0.53 0.05 -16.51
C SER A 40 1.37 0.70 -15.42
N LYS A 41 2.39 -0.01 -14.89
CA LYS A 41 3.20 0.40 -13.73
C LYS A 41 2.36 0.72 -12.48
N TYR A 42 1.13 0.19 -12.42
CA TYR A 42 0.27 0.36 -11.26
C TYR A 42 0.75 -0.52 -10.12
N ARG A 43 0.69 0.04 -8.92
CA ARG A 43 1.15 -0.59 -7.70
C ARG A 43 -0.04 -1.10 -6.91
N TYR A 44 0.10 -2.30 -6.39
CA TYR A 44 -0.95 -3.00 -5.65
C TYR A 44 -0.38 -3.50 -4.34
N TRP A 45 -1.19 -3.39 -3.29
CA TRP A 45 -0.89 -3.91 -1.97
C TRP A 45 -1.99 -4.85 -1.52
N ARG A 46 -1.60 -5.92 -0.87
CA ARG A 46 -2.51 -6.77 -0.13
C ARG A 46 -3.10 -5.99 1.04
N LEU A 47 -4.39 -6.19 1.31
CA LEU A 47 -5.04 -5.60 2.48
C LEU A 47 -4.33 -6.02 3.77
N SER A 48 -3.89 -7.28 3.87
CA SER A 48 -3.08 -7.76 4.99
C SER A 48 -1.76 -7.00 5.16
N THR A 49 -1.04 -6.71 4.07
CA THR A 49 0.20 -5.91 4.09
C THR A 49 -0.04 -4.52 4.64
N ILE A 50 -1.11 -3.86 4.19
CA ILE A 50 -1.51 -2.54 4.69
C ILE A 50 -1.88 -2.63 6.17
N ASN A 51 -2.78 -3.53 6.55
CA ASN A 51 -3.21 -3.70 7.94
C ASN A 51 -2.03 -3.99 8.87
N ASN A 52 -1.12 -4.89 8.49
CA ASN A 52 0.06 -5.23 9.29
C ASN A 52 0.99 -4.02 9.48
N PHE A 53 1.17 -3.19 8.45
CA PHE A 53 1.96 -1.96 8.56
C PHE A 53 1.36 -0.97 9.58
N PHE A 54 0.03 -0.80 9.61
CA PHE A 54 -0.63 0.08 10.58
C PHE A 54 -0.73 -0.56 11.98
N SER A 55 -0.99 -1.86 12.08
CA SER A 55 -1.01 -2.59 13.34
C SER A 55 0.35 -2.58 14.02
N LYS A 56 1.45 -2.75 13.29
CA LYS A 56 2.82 -2.63 13.84
C LYS A 56 3.15 -1.24 14.37
N LYS A 57 2.44 -0.21 13.91
CA LYS A 57 2.62 1.17 14.36
C LYS A 57 1.80 1.52 15.60
N ALA A 58 0.86 0.65 15.98
CA ALA A 58 -0.05 0.83 17.11
C ALA A 58 0.40 0.08 18.39
N SER A 59 1.58 -0.55 18.38
CA SER A 59 2.24 -1.13 19.56
C SER A 59 3.45 -0.30 19.99
#